data_AF-A0A450UVX7-F1
#
_entry.id   AF-A0A450UVX7-F1
#
_cell.length_a   1.000
_cell.length_b   1.000
_cell.length_c   1.000
_cell.angle_alpha   90.00
_cell.angle_beta   90.00
_cell.angle_gamma   90.00
#
_symmetry.space_group_name_H-M   'P 1'
#
loop_
_entity.id
_entity.type
_entity.pdbx_description
1 polymer ?
#
loop_
_entity_poly.entity_id
_entity_poly.type
_entity_poly.pdbx_seq_one_letter_code
_entity_poly.pdbx_strand_id
1 'polypeptide(L)'
;MKQMKRFNTAGPVQNDIHYAIPALSRWDMDEVEELIADRQYFVLHAPRQTGKTSCLLALMERLDAEGDYTVLYVNLEPAQAARGNVEAGMRTIVGGIVQNARRYLGEQRLREWVDE
;
A
#
# COMPACT_ATOMS: atom_id res chain seq x y z
N MET A 1 34.90 8.04 -1.03
CA MET A 1 34.68 7.83 0.42
C MET A 1 33.29 7.23 0.58
N LYS A 2 33.14 6.07 1.24
CA LYS A 2 31.81 5.45 1.45
C LYS A 2 31.05 6.33 2.44
N GLN A 3 29.92 6.91 2.02
CA GLN A 3 29.13 7.78 2.88
C GLN A 3 28.57 6.94 4.04
N MET A 4 28.77 7.42 5.27
CA MET A 4 28.30 6.71 6.46
C MET A 4 26.78 6.93 6.60
N LYS A 5 26.02 5.83 6.63
CA LYS A 5 24.57 5.88 6.85
C LYS A 5 24.26 6.47 8.23
N ARG A 6 23.08 7.08 8.39
CA ARG A 6 22.62 7.67 9.65
C ARG A 6 21.20 7.21 9.97
N PHE A 7 20.84 7.23 11.26
CA PHE A 7 19.44 7.00 11.64
C PHE A 7 18.63 8.25 11.30
N ASN A 8 17.54 8.05 10.58
CA ASN A 8 16.60 9.13 10.30
C ASN A 8 15.69 9.34 11.49
N THR A 9 15.60 10.58 11.97
CA THR A 9 14.73 10.98 13.08
C THR A 9 13.56 11.83 12.63
N ALA A 10 13.56 12.36 11.39
CA ALA A 10 12.49 13.19 10.85
C ALA A 10 12.41 13.10 9.32
N GLY A 11 11.19 12.91 8.78
CA GLY A 11 10.94 12.86 7.34
C GLY A 11 11.09 11.45 6.73
N PRO A 12 11.09 11.34 5.39
CA PRO A 12 11.13 10.05 4.70
C PRO A 12 12.47 9.31 4.85
N VAL A 13 12.40 7.98 4.99
CA VAL A 13 13.58 7.11 4.99
C VAL A 13 14.10 6.94 3.55
N GLN A 14 15.40 7.12 3.33
CA GLN A 14 16.07 6.97 2.05
C GLN A 14 17.13 5.88 2.20
N ASN A 15 16.99 4.76 1.48
CA ASN A 15 17.77 3.55 1.74
C ASN A 15 19.28 3.68 1.42
N ASP A 16 19.65 4.64 0.59
CA ASP A 16 21.03 4.97 0.23
C ASP A 16 21.78 5.67 1.37
N ILE A 17 21.11 6.57 2.10
CA ILE A 17 21.73 7.39 3.17
C ILE A 17 21.28 7.06 4.60
N HIS A 18 20.17 6.34 4.78
CA HIS A 18 19.61 6.00 6.08
C HIS A 18 19.78 4.53 6.45
N TYR A 19 20.01 4.26 7.74
CA TYR A 19 19.85 2.90 8.29
C TYR A 19 18.37 2.53 8.24
N ALA A 20 18.05 1.44 7.54
CA ALA A 20 16.70 0.94 7.38
C ALA A 20 16.72 -0.57 7.22
N ILE A 21 15.76 -1.24 7.83
CA ILE A 21 15.48 -2.66 7.56
C ILE A 21 14.67 -2.71 6.25
N PRO A 22 15.02 -3.58 5.28
CA PRO A 22 14.23 -3.78 4.07
C PRO A 22 12.74 -3.98 4.40
N ALA A 23 11.84 -3.44 3.58
CA ALA A 23 10.43 -3.40 3.93
C ALA A 23 9.83 -4.80 4.10
N LEU A 24 10.08 -5.70 3.13
CA LEU A 24 9.52 -7.05 3.14
C LEU A 24 10.17 -7.97 4.18
N SER A 25 11.39 -7.69 4.64
CA SER A 25 12.01 -8.49 5.71
C SER A 25 11.48 -8.16 7.11
N ARG A 26 10.48 -7.28 7.23
CA ARG A 26 9.84 -6.94 8.52
C ARG A 26 8.67 -7.86 8.86
N TRP A 27 8.23 -8.66 7.89
CA TRP A 27 7.11 -9.59 8.01
C TRP A 27 7.60 -11.00 7.71
N ASP A 28 6.82 -11.98 8.15
CA ASP A 28 6.94 -13.33 7.66
C ASP A 28 6.36 -13.38 6.24
N MET A 29 7.25 -13.34 5.24
CA MET A 29 6.82 -13.31 3.84
C MET A 29 6.33 -14.66 3.35
N ASP A 30 6.85 -15.75 3.92
CA ASP A 30 6.41 -17.10 3.56
C ASP A 30 4.94 -17.27 3.99
N GLU A 31 4.59 -16.85 5.21
CA GLU A 31 3.20 -16.85 5.68
C GLU A 31 2.28 -15.97 4.82
N VAL A 32 2.73 -14.75 4.45
CA VAL A 32 1.93 -13.84 3.61
C VAL A 32 1.69 -14.44 2.22
N GLU A 33 2.69 -15.09 1.63
CA GLU A 33 2.57 -15.75 0.33
C GLU A 33 1.60 -16.93 0.36
N GLU A 34 1.66 -17.76 1.41
CA GLU A 34 0.70 -18.84 1.61
C GLU A 34 -0.73 -18.31 1.71
N LEU A 35 -0.96 -17.26 2.49
CA LEU A 35 -2.28 -16.63 2.62
C LEU A 35 -2.81 -16.09 1.27
N ILE A 36 -1.92 -15.51 0.44
CA ILE A 36 -2.28 -15.03 -0.90
C ILE A 36 -2.61 -16.21 -1.83
N ALA A 37 -1.79 -17.26 -1.82
CA ALA A 37 -2.00 -18.46 -2.63
C ALA A 37 -3.33 -19.15 -2.28
N ASP A 38 -3.68 -19.18 -1.00
CA ASP A 38 -4.95 -19.71 -0.48
C ASP A 38 -6.14 -18.75 -0.64
N ARG A 39 -5.91 -17.56 -1.24
CA ARG A 39 -6.92 -16.52 -1.51
C ARG A 39 -7.62 -16.04 -0.23
N GLN A 40 -6.88 -15.96 0.86
CA GLN A 40 -7.41 -15.56 2.16
C GLN A 40 -7.27 -14.05 2.38
N TYR A 41 -8.25 -13.49 3.11
CA TYR A 41 -8.10 -12.15 3.67
C TYR A 41 -7.29 -12.24 4.96
N PHE A 42 -6.34 -11.32 5.14
CA PHE A 42 -5.54 -11.24 6.36
C PHE A 42 -5.46 -9.82 6.88
N VAL A 43 -5.27 -9.70 8.20
CA VAL A 43 -5.11 -8.43 8.90
C VAL A 43 -3.70 -8.33 9.44
N LEU A 44 -2.98 -7.30 9.04
CA LEU A 44 -1.66 -7.03 9.57
C LEU A 44 -1.75 -6.30 10.91
N HIS A 45 -1.53 -7.03 12.00
CA HIS A 45 -1.43 -6.48 13.34
C HIS A 45 0.00 -5.99 13.62
N ALA A 46 0.21 -4.66 13.61
CA ALA A 46 1.47 -4.07 14.07
C ALA A 46 1.24 -2.71 14.77
N PRO A 47 2.11 -2.31 15.72
CA PRO A 47 2.04 -1.00 16.38
C PRO A 47 2.01 0.18 15.40
N ARG A 48 1.58 1.36 15.87
CA ARG A 48 1.62 2.59 15.05
C ARG A 48 3.07 2.90 14.62
N GLN A 49 3.23 3.46 13.42
CA GLN A 49 4.51 3.92 12.87
C GLN A 49 5.59 2.83 12.63
N THR A 50 5.21 1.55 12.57
CA THR A 50 6.12 0.43 12.25
C THR A 50 6.36 0.22 10.76
N GLY A 51 5.79 1.08 9.91
CA GLY A 51 5.98 1.01 8.45
C GLY A 51 5.03 0.07 7.71
N LYS A 52 3.86 -0.26 8.29
CA LYS A 52 2.83 -1.09 7.63
C LYS A 52 2.55 -0.67 6.18
N THR A 53 2.30 0.62 5.96
CA THR A 53 2.06 1.17 4.61
C THR A 53 3.28 0.99 3.70
N SER A 54 4.49 1.23 4.20
CA SER A 54 5.72 1.04 3.42
C SER A 54 5.89 -0.41 2.96
N CYS A 55 5.56 -1.36 3.83
CA CYS A 55 5.64 -2.78 3.52
C CYS A 55 4.51 -3.24 2.59
N LEU A 56 3.28 -2.70 2.71
CA LEU A 56 2.19 -3.00 1.77
C LEU A 56 2.52 -2.49 0.35
N LEU A 57 3.14 -1.31 0.25
CA LEU A 57 3.60 -0.78 -1.03
C LEU A 57 4.72 -1.63 -1.64
N ALA A 58 5.68 -2.08 -0.82
CA ALA A 58 6.73 -2.99 -1.29
C ALA A 58 6.17 -4.36 -1.71
N LEU A 59 5.12 -4.84 -1.04
CA LEU A 59 4.43 -6.08 -1.40
C LEU A 59 3.73 -5.94 -2.76
N MET A 60 3.02 -4.83 -2.95
CA MET A 60 2.40 -4.50 -4.24
C MET A 60 3.44 -4.45 -5.36
N GLU A 61 4.57 -3.75 -5.17
CA GLU A 61 5.66 -3.67 -6.16
C GLU A 61 6.23 -5.04 -6.52
N ARG A 62 6.42 -5.92 -5.52
CA ARG A 62 6.93 -7.27 -5.74
C ARG A 62 5.94 -8.13 -6.55
N LEU A 63 4.68 -8.19 -6.13
CA LEU A 63 3.65 -9.01 -6.78
C LEU A 63 3.36 -8.52 -8.20
N ASP A 64 3.40 -7.20 -8.43
CA ASP A 64 3.26 -6.60 -9.76
C ASP A 64 4.43 -7.00 -10.68
N ALA A 65 5.65 -7.08 -10.14
CA ALA A 65 6.84 -7.53 -10.88
C ALA A 65 6.82 -9.03 -11.23
N GLU A 66 6.13 -9.86 -10.44
CA GLU A 66 5.93 -11.30 -10.71
C GLU A 66 4.94 -11.52 -11.86
N GLY A 67 3.93 -10.65 -11.99
CA GLY A 67 2.96 -10.67 -13.10
C GLY A 67 1.83 -11.69 -12.95
N ASP A 68 1.84 -12.51 -11.90
CA ASP A 68 0.78 -13.50 -11.61
C ASP A 68 -0.49 -12.86 -11.03
N TYR A 69 -0.37 -11.64 -10.49
CA TYR A 69 -1.45 -10.92 -9.82
C TYR A 69 -1.62 -9.50 -10.37
N THR A 70 -2.86 -9.04 -10.43
CA THR A 70 -3.15 -7.61 -10.51
C THR A 70 -3.31 -7.07 -9.09
N VAL A 71 -2.40 -6.22 -8.65
CA VAL A 71 -2.36 -5.75 -7.25
C VAL A 71 -2.59 -4.25 -7.17
N LEU A 72 -3.41 -3.83 -6.22
CA LEU A 72 -3.73 -2.42 -6.02
C LEU A 72 -3.74 -2.05 -4.54
N TYR A 73 -2.86 -1.12 -4.16
CA TYR A 73 -2.93 -0.46 -2.87
C TYR A 73 -3.97 0.67 -2.89
N VAL A 74 -4.83 0.73 -1.86
CA VAL A 74 -5.83 1.78 -1.68
C VAL A 74 -5.86 2.24 -0.22
N ASN A 75 -5.82 3.56 0.00
CA ASN A 75 -6.04 4.14 1.32
C ASN A 75 -7.52 4.54 1.48
N LEU A 76 -8.19 3.95 2.48
CA LEU A 76 -9.61 4.20 2.77
C LEU A 76 -9.83 5.22 3.90
N GLU A 77 -8.78 5.66 4.58
CA GLU A 77 -8.85 6.64 5.69
C GLU A 77 -9.62 7.93 5.33
N PRO A 78 -9.48 8.52 4.12
CA PRO A 78 -10.20 9.74 3.77
C PRO A 78 -11.73 9.60 3.85
N ALA A 79 -12.28 8.40 3.63
CA ALA A 79 -13.73 8.17 3.69
C ALA A 79 -14.32 8.37 5.09
N GLN A 80 -13.49 8.28 6.14
CA GLN A 80 -13.93 8.53 7.52
C GLN A 80 -14.44 9.97 7.73
N ALA A 81 -14.00 10.92 6.91
CA ALA A 81 -14.43 12.31 6.99
C ALA A 81 -15.94 12.49 6.69
N ALA A 82 -16.59 11.52 6.04
CA ALA A 82 -18.01 11.56 5.71
C ALA A 82 -18.95 11.41 6.93
N ARG A 83 -18.43 11.04 8.12
CA ARG A 83 -19.15 11.01 9.42
C ARG A 83 -20.56 10.41 9.36
N GLY A 84 -20.72 9.27 8.68
CA GLY A 84 -21.99 8.54 8.57
C GLY A 84 -22.79 8.83 7.30
N ASN A 85 -22.38 9.81 6.49
CA ASN A 85 -22.88 9.93 5.13
C ASN A 85 -22.28 8.81 4.26
N VAL A 86 -23.06 7.73 4.09
CA VAL A 86 -22.63 6.54 3.35
C VAL A 86 -22.33 6.86 1.89
N GLU A 87 -23.17 7.66 1.24
CA GLU A 87 -22.99 8.03 -0.17
C GLU A 87 -21.66 8.78 -0.39
N ALA A 88 -21.38 9.80 0.43
CA ALA A 88 -20.14 10.56 0.35
C ALA A 88 -18.90 9.69 0.69
N GLY A 89 -19.04 8.77 1.65
CA GLY A 89 -18.00 7.81 2.00
C GLY A 89 -17.70 6.86 0.84
N MET A 90 -18.72 6.27 0.22
CA MET A 90 -18.59 5.39 -0.93
C MET A 90 -17.98 6.11 -2.14
N ARG A 91 -18.40 7.34 -2.44
CA ARG A 91 -17.80 8.14 -3.51
C ARG A 91 -16.30 8.39 -3.26
N THR A 92 -15.91 8.61 -2.00
CA THR A 92 -14.50 8.76 -1.62
C THR A 92 -13.70 7.47 -1.80
N ILE A 93 -14.27 6.32 -1.41
CA ILE A 93 -13.64 5.00 -1.59
C ILE A 93 -13.45 4.70 -3.08
N VAL A 94 -14.52 4.80 -3.88
CA VAL A 94 -14.47 4.52 -5.32
C VAL A 94 -13.49 5.46 -6.02
N GLY A 95 -13.53 6.76 -5.72
CA GLY A 95 -12.55 7.72 -6.25
C GLY A 95 -11.11 7.36 -5.89
N GLY A 96 -10.86 6.87 -4.67
CA GLY A 96 -9.54 6.40 -4.24
C GLY A 96 -9.06 5.14 -4.99
N ILE A 97 -9.97 4.19 -5.25
CA ILE A 97 -9.68 2.99 -6.06
C ILE A 97 -9.32 3.41 -7.49
N VAL A 98 -10.18 4.21 -8.15
CA VAL A 98 -9.99 4.63 -9.53
C VAL A 98 -8.70 5.44 -9.72
N GLN A 99 -8.42 6.35 -8.80
CA GLN A 99 -7.19 7.15 -8.83
C GLN A 99 -5.93 6.27 -8.73
N ASN A 100 -5.91 5.31 -7.80
CA ASN A 100 -4.77 4.41 -7.63
C ASN A 100 -4.66 3.43 -8.79
N ALA A 101 -5.78 2.89 -9.30
CA ALA A 101 -5.78 2.00 -10.45
C ALA A 101 -5.19 2.68 -11.69
N ARG A 102 -5.57 3.94 -11.92
CA ARG A 102 -4.95 4.76 -12.97
C ARG A 102 -3.45 4.97 -12.74
N ARG A 103 -3.04 5.19 -11.49
CA ARG A 103 -1.64 5.52 -11.14
C ARG A 103 -0.71 4.31 -11.25
N TYR A 104 -1.13 3.16 -10.75
CA TYR A 104 -0.28 1.97 -10.62
C TYR A 104 -0.51 0.97 -11.75
N LEU A 105 -1.75 0.80 -12.20
CA LEU A 105 -2.11 -0.20 -13.23
C LEU A 105 -2.31 0.42 -14.62
N GLY A 106 -2.25 1.75 -14.74
CA GLY A 106 -2.54 2.45 -15.99
C GLY A 106 -4.01 2.36 -16.43
N GLU A 107 -4.89 1.82 -15.59
CA GLU A 107 -6.28 1.51 -15.94
C GLU A 107 -7.11 2.79 -16.10
N GLN A 108 -7.67 3.00 -17.30
CA GLN A 108 -8.45 4.20 -17.63
C GLN A 108 -9.96 3.94 -17.68
N ARG A 109 -10.38 2.68 -17.88
CA ARG A 109 -11.79 2.32 -18.05
C ARG A 109 -12.61 2.60 -16.80
N LEU A 110 -11.99 2.56 -15.63
CA LEU A 110 -12.66 2.77 -14.35
C LEU A 110 -13.00 4.24 -14.06
N ARG A 111 -12.58 5.19 -14.90
CA ARG A 111 -12.91 6.62 -14.70
C ARG A 111 -14.41 6.88 -14.68
N GLU A 112 -15.15 6.16 -15.52
CA GLU A 112 -16.60 6.29 -15.65
C GLU A 112 -17.33 5.99 -14.32
N TRP A 113 -16.71 5.22 -13.42
CA TRP A 113 -17.32 4.85 -12.12
C TRP A 113 -17.30 5.97 -11.09
N VAL A 114 -16.59 7.08 -11.35
CA VAL A 114 -16.54 8.25 -10.46
C VAL A 114 -17.57 9.31 -10.85
N ASP A 115 -18.05 9.25 -12.09
CA ASP A 115 -18.91 10.27 -12.71
C ASP A 115 -20.42 9.93 -12.61
N GLU A 116 -20.79 8.81 -11.99
CA GLU A 116 -22.16 8.42 -11.61
C GLU A 116 -22.45 8.67 -10.11
#